data_AF-A0A0C3P295-F1
#
_entry.id   AF-A0A0C3P295-F1
#
_cell.length_a   1.000
_cell.length_b   1.000
_cell.length_c   1.000
_cell.angle_alpha   90.00
_cell.angle_beta   90.00
_cell.angle_gamma   90.00
#
_symmetry.space_group_name_H-M   'P 1'
#
loop_
_entity.id
_entity.type
_entity.pdbx_description
1 polymer ?
#
loop_
_entity_poly.entity_id
_entity_poly.type
_entity_poly.pdbx_seq_one_letter_code
_entity_poly.pdbx_strand_id
1 'polypeptide(L)'
;MELDLDSADWLWPEELKLMTWLILVHEPTFTWDITECRHLDEHYFPLVKIPTILHTPWVQHNIPILSMIHAQVINMIKDCTKSRMYEPSTSAYFSHWFYIVKKDRKSLHLMYPPNRCCPPGYSQQLLEICQALEILQSKGSDMDFPQDYYIYNRVPGVQMGLSPVD
;
A
#
# COMPACT_ATOMS: atom_id res chain seq x y z
N MET A 1 19.51 16.87 -9.92
CA MET A 1 19.02 16.86 -8.54
C MET A 1 20.23 17.03 -7.64
N GLU A 2 20.29 18.11 -6.86
CA GLU A 2 21.37 18.38 -5.92
C GLU A 2 20.91 17.86 -4.56
N LEU A 3 21.45 16.70 -4.16
CA LEU A 3 21.19 16.09 -2.85
C LEU A 3 22.26 16.60 -1.89
N ASP A 4 21.83 17.32 -0.85
CA ASP A 4 22.71 17.68 0.26
C ASP A 4 22.93 16.45 1.15
N LEU A 5 23.99 15.68 0.84
CA LEU A 5 24.35 14.45 1.55
C LEU A 5 25.16 14.70 2.82
N ASP A 6 25.69 15.91 3.02
CA ASP A 6 26.59 16.21 4.13
C ASP A 6 26.32 17.60 4.75
N SER A 7 25.08 17.83 5.15
CA SER A 7 24.65 19.05 5.86
C SER A 7 25.44 19.38 7.15
N ALA A 8 26.27 18.45 7.65
CA ALA A 8 27.05 18.60 8.87
C ALA A 8 28.57 18.68 8.61
N ASP A 9 29.00 18.72 7.34
CA ASP A 9 30.42 18.74 6.91
C ASP A 9 31.28 17.67 7.60
N TRP A 10 30.73 16.46 7.80
CA TRP A 10 31.39 15.38 8.52
C TRP A 10 32.18 14.43 7.61
N LEU A 11 31.80 14.32 6.34
CA LEU A 11 32.40 13.37 5.40
C LEU A 11 33.67 13.93 4.77
N TRP A 12 34.62 13.05 4.48
CA TRP A 12 35.79 13.43 3.68
C TRP A 12 35.36 13.65 2.22
N PRO A 13 36.06 14.51 1.46
CA PRO A 13 35.74 14.75 0.05
C PRO A 13 35.66 13.45 -0.78
N GLU A 14 36.53 12.48 -0.48
CA GLU A 14 36.54 11.16 -1.12
C GLU A 14 35.32 10.30 -0.74
N GLU A 15 34.88 10.35 0.51
CA GLU A 15 33.69 9.62 0.99
C GLU A 15 32.41 10.20 0.38
N LEU A 16 32.28 11.53 0.36
CA LEU A 16 31.16 12.22 -0.27
C LEU A 16 31.08 11.87 -1.77
N LYS A 17 32.23 11.82 -2.45
CA LYS A 17 32.32 11.40 -3.85
C LYS A 17 31.86 9.95 -4.05
N LEU A 18 32.26 9.04 -3.16
CA LEU A 18 31.85 7.63 -3.20
C LEU A 18 30.34 7.47 -2.98
N MET A 19 29.77 8.17 -1.99
CA MET A 19 28.34 8.12 -1.69
C MET A 19 27.50 8.70 -2.84
N THR A 20 27.95 9.82 -3.39
CA THR A 20 27.30 10.42 -4.57
C THR A 20 27.30 9.46 -5.75
N TRP A 21 28.45 8.81 -6.03
CA TRP A 21 28.54 7.81 -7.08
C TRP A 21 27.62 6.63 -6.84
N LEU A 22 27.56 6.11 -5.61
CA LEU A 22 26.69 4.99 -5.25
C LEU A 22 25.20 5.32 -5.49
N ILE A 23 24.76 6.50 -5.04
CA ILE A 23 23.38 6.96 -5.23
C ILE A 23 23.05 7.10 -6.72
N LEU A 24 23.98 7.65 -7.51
CA LEU A 24 23.78 7.80 -8.96
C LEU A 24 23.73 6.46 -9.69
N VAL A 25 24.58 5.49 -9.30
CA VAL A 25 24.58 4.14 -9.88
C VAL A 25 23.31 3.38 -9.56
N HIS A 26 22.79 3.55 -8.34
CA HIS A 26 21.58 2.87 -7.87
C HIS A 26 20.32 3.72 -7.96
N GLU A 27 20.37 4.87 -8.64
CA GLU A 27 19.26 5.81 -8.81
C GLU A 27 17.92 5.14 -9.14
N PRO A 28 17.83 4.19 -10.10
CA PRO A 28 16.55 3.56 -10.43
C PRO A 28 16.02 2.64 -9.33
N THR A 29 16.84 2.26 -8.34
CA THR A 29 16.47 1.38 -7.23
C THR A 29 15.76 2.16 -6.11
N PHE A 30 16.05 3.46 -5.99
CA PHE A 30 15.41 4.31 -5.00
C PHE A 30 14.03 4.75 -5.47
N THR A 31 13.18 5.08 -4.51
CA THR A 31 11.86 5.67 -4.74
C THR A 31 11.90 7.08 -4.19
N TRP A 32 12.08 8.07 -5.06
CA TRP A 32 12.19 9.48 -4.67
C TRP A 32 10.83 10.12 -4.40
N ASP A 33 9.79 9.61 -5.07
CA ASP A 33 8.40 10.00 -4.87
C ASP A 33 7.48 8.78 -4.75
N ILE A 34 6.29 8.99 -4.18
CA ILE A 34 5.24 7.96 -4.09
C ILE A 34 4.83 7.45 -5.47
N THR A 35 4.97 8.28 -6.52
CA THR A 35 4.70 7.89 -7.91
C THR A 35 5.71 6.88 -8.47
N GLU A 36 6.91 6.83 -7.92
CA GLU A 36 7.96 5.86 -8.26
C GLU A 36 7.87 4.59 -7.41
N CYS A 37 6.92 4.54 -6.47
CA CYS A 37 6.67 3.36 -5.65
C CYS A 37 6.35 2.16 -6.55
N ARG A 38 7.20 1.13 -6.49
CA ARG A 38 7.12 -0.01 -7.39
C ARG A 38 6.01 -0.96 -6.98
N HIS A 39 5.38 -1.55 -7.99
CA HIS A 39 4.48 -2.68 -7.83
C HIS A 39 5.28 -3.97 -7.85
N LEU A 40 4.85 -4.95 -7.05
CA LEU A 40 5.36 -6.31 -7.19
C LEU A 40 4.90 -6.84 -8.56
N ASP A 41 5.83 -7.40 -9.30
CA ASP A 41 5.52 -8.01 -10.59
C ASP A 41 4.67 -9.26 -10.37
N GLU A 42 3.46 -9.24 -10.91
CA GLU A 42 2.47 -10.32 -10.82
C GLU A 42 3.01 -11.66 -11.35
N HIS A 43 4.03 -11.65 -12.21
CA HIS A 43 4.69 -12.85 -12.72
C HIS A 43 5.46 -13.61 -11.61
N TYR A 44 6.07 -12.88 -10.68
CA TYR A 44 6.84 -13.46 -9.57
C TYR A 44 6.03 -13.55 -8.28
N PHE A 45 5.08 -12.63 -8.09
CA PHE A 45 4.25 -12.53 -6.89
C PHE A 45 2.77 -12.59 -7.27
N PRO A 46 2.16 -13.79 -7.32
CA PRO A 46 0.75 -13.90 -7.63
C PRO A 46 -0.11 -13.21 -6.57
N LEU A 47 -1.30 -12.77 -6.98
CA LEU A 47 -2.26 -12.11 -6.10
C LEU A 47 -2.57 -12.98 -4.87
N VAL A 48 -2.39 -12.40 -3.69
CA VAL A 48 -2.72 -13.05 -2.42
C VAL A 48 -4.24 -13.11 -2.27
N LYS A 49 -4.76 -14.31 -2.01
CA LYS A 49 -6.19 -14.51 -1.70
C LYS A 49 -6.37 -14.54 -0.20
N ILE A 50 -7.09 -13.56 0.34
CA ILE A 50 -7.40 -13.51 1.77
C ILE A 50 -8.56 -14.48 2.03
N PRO A 51 -8.36 -15.55 2.82
CA PRO A 51 -9.42 -16.49 3.14
C PRO A 51 -10.51 -15.79 3.95
N THR A 52 -11.76 -16.04 3.57
CA THR A 52 -12.92 -15.38 4.14
C THR A 52 -13.76 -16.39 4.90
N ILE A 53 -14.06 -16.11 6.17
CA ILE A 53 -15.07 -16.84 6.93
C ILE A 53 -16.47 -16.35 6.53
N LEU A 54 -17.53 -17.14 6.75
CA LEU A 54 -18.88 -16.68 6.50
C LEU A 54 -19.20 -15.47 7.41
N HIS A 55 -19.43 -14.30 6.81
CA HIS A 55 -19.78 -13.08 7.53
C HIS A 55 -20.57 -12.12 6.64
N THR A 56 -21.21 -11.14 7.28
CA THR A 56 -21.87 -10.04 6.58
C THR A 56 -20.84 -8.94 6.27
N PRO A 57 -20.76 -8.45 5.03
CA PRO A 57 -19.93 -7.30 4.69
C PRO A 57 -20.28 -6.09 5.58
N TRP A 58 -19.28 -5.31 5.97
CA TRP A 58 -19.49 -4.15 6.83
C TRP A 58 -19.26 -2.84 6.07
N VAL A 59 -20.11 -1.87 6.37
CA VAL A 59 -19.99 -0.49 5.89
C VAL A 59 -20.01 0.44 7.09
N GLN A 60 -18.96 1.23 7.25
CA GLN A 60 -18.84 2.16 8.36
C GLN A 60 -18.70 3.63 7.85
N HIS A 61 -19.46 4.57 8.41
CA HIS A 61 -19.46 5.98 8.01
C HIS A 61 -18.22 6.83 8.39
N ASN A 62 -17.41 7.27 7.41
CA ASN A 62 -16.16 8.02 7.65
C ASN A 62 -16.20 9.11 8.73
N ILE A 63 -15.10 9.19 9.49
CA ILE A 63 -14.86 10.26 10.45
C ILE A 63 -14.69 11.58 9.65
N PRO A 64 -15.38 12.68 10.02
CA PRO A 64 -15.27 13.94 9.30
C PRO A 64 -13.82 14.45 9.25
N ILE A 65 -13.39 14.86 8.06
CA ILE A 65 -12.07 15.46 7.85
C ILE A 65 -12.13 16.93 8.27
N LEU A 66 -11.18 17.40 9.07
CA LEU A 66 -11.10 18.82 9.43
C LEU A 66 -10.83 19.67 8.17
N SER A 67 -11.58 20.76 8.04
CA SER A 67 -11.50 21.68 6.90
C SER A 67 -10.07 22.19 6.64
N MET A 68 -9.31 22.44 7.72
CA MET A 68 -7.91 22.90 7.66
C MET A 68 -7.01 22.01 6.81
N ILE A 69 -7.21 20.68 6.84
CA ILE A 69 -6.33 19.73 6.17
C ILE A 69 -6.97 19.01 4.99
N HIS A 70 -8.24 19.33 4.69
CA HIS A 70 -9.04 18.66 3.68
C HIS A 70 -8.35 18.64 2.30
N ALA A 71 -7.76 19.77 1.88
CA ALA A 71 -7.04 19.87 0.62
C ALA A 71 -5.80 18.96 0.57
N GLN A 72 -5.07 18.85 1.68
CA GLN A 72 -3.87 18.01 1.77
C GLN A 72 -4.24 16.53 1.67
N VAL A 73 -5.30 16.11 2.35
CA VAL A 73 -5.80 14.73 2.29
C VAL A 73 -6.24 14.36 0.88
N ILE A 74 -6.94 15.27 0.18
CA ILE A 74 -7.35 15.03 -1.22
C ILE A 74 -6.13 14.85 -2.13
N ASN A 75 -5.10 15.69 -1.99
CA ASN A 75 -3.90 15.57 -2.81
C ASN A 75 -3.17 14.26 -2.54
N MET A 76 -3.02 13.88 -1.27
CA MET A 76 -2.43 12.59 -0.88
C MET A 76 -3.18 11.42 -1.53
N ILE A 77 -4.51 11.39 -1.47
CA ILE A 77 -5.31 10.32 -2.09
C ILE A 77 -5.11 10.30 -3.61
N LYS A 78 -5.10 11.48 -4.26
CA LYS A 78 -4.84 11.58 -5.70
C LYS A 78 -3.46 11.05 -6.07
N ASP A 79 -2.45 11.33 -5.27
CA ASP A 79 -1.08 10.87 -5.52
C ASP A 79 -0.95 9.36 -5.30
N CYS A 80 -1.62 8.80 -4.29
CA CYS A 80 -1.77 7.35 -4.13
C CYS A 80 -2.53 6.68 -5.29
N THR A 81 -3.52 7.35 -5.89
CA THR A 81 -4.19 6.84 -7.10
C THR A 81 -3.27 6.91 -8.32
N LYS A 82 -2.49 7.99 -8.49
CA LYS A 82 -1.52 8.11 -9.59
C LYS A 82 -0.42 7.05 -9.49
N SER A 83 0.06 6.75 -8.28
CA SER A 83 1.04 5.68 -8.03
C SER A 83 0.46 4.27 -8.11
N ARG A 84 -0.85 4.14 -8.36
CA ARG A 84 -1.61 2.88 -8.35
C ARG A 84 -1.59 2.15 -7.00
N MET A 85 -1.18 2.80 -5.90
CA MET A 85 -1.33 2.23 -4.55
C MET A 85 -2.81 2.10 -4.17
N TYR A 86 -3.66 3.02 -4.64
CA TYR A 86 -5.12 2.94 -4.48
C TYR A 86 -5.82 2.82 -5.82
N GLU A 87 -6.77 1.90 -5.89
CA GLU A 87 -7.68 1.73 -7.02
C GLU A 87 -9.12 2.05 -6.61
N PRO A 88 -9.90 2.74 -7.47
CA PRO A 88 -11.32 2.89 -7.26
C PRO A 88 -12.02 1.53 -7.24
N SER A 89 -12.86 1.28 -6.24
CA SER A 89 -13.63 0.05 -6.13
C SER A 89 -15.05 0.31 -5.62
N THR A 90 -15.98 -0.54 -6.03
CA THR A 90 -17.35 -0.59 -5.51
C THR A 90 -17.47 -1.82 -4.62
N SER A 91 -16.84 -1.75 -3.44
CA SER A 91 -16.82 -2.86 -2.48
C SER A 91 -18.01 -2.77 -1.52
N ALA A 92 -18.54 -3.92 -1.12
CA ALA A 92 -19.46 -4.03 0.01
C ALA A 92 -18.75 -3.91 1.37
N TYR A 93 -17.41 -3.90 1.37
CA TYR A 93 -16.58 -3.61 2.53
C TYR A 93 -16.15 -2.15 2.51
N PHE A 94 -16.46 -1.43 3.57
CA PHE A 94 -16.01 -0.06 3.75
C PHE A 94 -15.67 0.17 5.22
N SER A 95 -14.39 0.34 5.49
CA SER A 95 -13.87 0.60 6.83
C SER A 95 -13.63 2.10 6.98
N HIS A 96 -13.89 2.63 8.18
CA HIS A 96 -13.48 4.00 8.48
C HIS A 96 -11.98 4.16 8.33
N TRP A 97 -11.56 5.41 8.12
CA TRP A 97 -10.17 5.82 8.25
C TRP A 97 -10.10 7.19 8.91
N PHE A 98 -8.93 7.50 9.46
CA PHE A 98 -8.61 8.82 9.95
C PHE A 98 -7.14 9.13 9.64
N TYR A 99 -6.76 10.39 9.79
CA TYR A 99 -5.38 10.82 9.58
C TYR A 99 -4.70 11.11 10.92
N ILE A 100 -3.39 10.93 10.95
CA ILE A 100 -2.52 11.35 12.03
C ILE A 100 -1.55 12.38 11.48
N VAL A 101 -1.44 13.51 12.17
CA VAL A 101 -0.40 14.50 11.90
C VAL A 101 0.90 14.00 12.54
N LYS A 102 1.95 13.86 11.74
CA LYS A 102 3.27 13.41 12.20
C LYS A 102 3.97 14.50 13.03
N LYS A 103 5.08 14.15 13.67
CA LYS A 103 5.83 15.01 14.63
C LYS A 103 6.24 16.35 14.02
N ASP A 104 6.51 16.38 12.73
CA ASP A 104 6.84 17.55 11.90
C ASP A 104 5.67 18.54 11.73
N ARG A 105 4.46 18.18 12.20
CA ARG A 105 3.22 18.97 12.14
C ARG A 105 2.73 19.31 10.73
N LYS A 106 3.35 18.75 9.69
CA LYS A 106 3.04 19.02 8.28
C LYS A 106 2.64 17.74 7.56
N SER A 107 3.35 16.65 7.78
CA SER A 107 3.08 15.38 7.13
C SER A 107 1.85 14.70 7.74
N LEU A 108 1.00 14.19 6.85
CA LEU A 108 -0.19 13.42 7.19
C LEU A 108 0.08 11.94 6.96
N HIS A 109 -0.50 11.10 7.81
CA HIS A 109 -0.46 9.66 7.64
C HIS A 109 -1.87 9.09 7.75
N LEU A 110 -2.30 8.37 6.73
CA LEU A 110 -3.60 7.72 6.70
C LEU A 110 -3.57 6.44 7.54
N MET A 111 -4.51 6.31 8.46
CA MET A 111 -4.62 5.15 9.34
C MET A 111 -5.96 4.47 9.15
N TYR A 112 -5.90 3.15 9.02
CA TYR A 112 -7.06 2.28 9.07
C TYR A 112 -7.12 1.64 10.46
N PRO A 113 -8.19 1.87 11.24
CA PRO A 113 -8.37 1.18 12.51
C PRO A 113 -8.51 -0.32 12.25
N PRO A 114 -7.99 -1.18 13.16
CA PRO A 114 -8.12 -2.62 13.00
C PRO A 114 -9.59 -3.01 12.92
N ASN A 115 -9.95 -3.73 11.85
CA ASN A 115 -11.29 -4.27 11.68
C ASN A 115 -11.52 -5.39 12.69
N ARG A 116 -12.65 -5.34 13.40
CA ARG A 116 -13.04 -6.37 14.40
C ARG A 116 -13.31 -7.75 13.78
N CYS A 117 -13.31 -7.86 12.46
CA CYS A 117 -13.64 -9.07 11.73
C CYS A 117 -12.45 -10.03 11.53
N CYS A 118 -11.23 -9.64 11.91
CA CYS A 118 -10.15 -10.63 12.05
C CYS A 118 -10.39 -11.42 13.35
N PRO A 119 -10.54 -12.77 13.29
CA PRO A 119 -10.60 -13.58 14.49
C PRO A 119 -9.39 -13.29 15.39
N PRO A 120 -9.54 -13.26 16.73
CA PRO A 120 -8.38 -13.16 17.61
C PRO A 120 -7.43 -14.33 17.31
N GLY A 121 -6.24 -14.02 16.77
CA GLY A 121 -5.26 -14.99 16.26
C GLY A 121 -4.84 -14.76 14.79
N TYR A 122 -5.66 -14.09 13.98
CA TYR A 122 -5.35 -13.83 12.55
C TYR A 122 -4.21 -12.81 12.36
N SER A 123 -4.10 -11.84 13.26
CA SER A 123 -2.97 -10.89 13.26
C SER A 123 -1.64 -11.58 13.56
N GLN A 124 -1.66 -12.65 14.37
CA GLN A 124 -0.49 -13.47 14.66
C GLN A 124 -0.12 -14.31 13.43
N GLN A 125 -1.10 -14.92 12.76
CA GLN A 125 -0.89 -15.66 11.51
C GLN A 125 -0.43 -14.75 10.36
N LEU A 126 -0.93 -13.52 10.23
CA LEU A 126 -0.44 -12.58 9.22
C LEU A 126 0.99 -12.13 9.50
N LEU A 127 1.36 -11.95 10.77
CA LEU A 127 2.74 -11.67 11.17
C LEU A 127 3.64 -12.88 10.87
N GLU A 128 3.16 -14.10 11.13
CA GLU A 128 3.84 -15.36 10.78
C GLU A 128 3.94 -15.55 9.26
N ILE A 129 2.94 -15.15 8.48
CA ILE A 129 2.97 -15.17 7.01
C ILE A 129 3.96 -14.13 6.49
N CYS A 130 3.98 -12.92 7.04
CA CYS A 130 4.98 -11.90 6.67
C CYS A 130 6.41 -12.36 7.02
N GLN A 131 6.61 -12.94 8.21
CA GLN A 131 7.89 -13.55 8.59
C GLN A 131 8.24 -14.77 7.72
N ALA A 132 7.26 -15.60 7.36
CA ALA A 132 7.46 -16.73 6.47
C ALA A 132 7.77 -16.29 5.04
N LEU A 133 7.20 -15.19 4.55
CA LEU A 133 7.51 -14.59 3.26
C LEU A 133 8.92 -13.99 3.25
N GLU A 134 9.38 -13.36 4.35
CA GLU A 134 10.78 -12.94 4.53
C GLU A 134 11.73 -14.16 4.55
N ILE A 135 11.33 -15.27 5.16
CA ILE A 135 12.09 -16.53 5.18
C ILE A 135 12.09 -17.22 3.80
N LEU A 136 10.99 -17.17 3.06
CA LEU A 136 10.87 -17.74 1.70
C LEU A 136 11.65 -16.90 0.67
N GLN A 137 11.77 -15.58 0.86
CA GLN A 137 12.69 -14.74 0.10
C GLN A 137 14.17 -15.14 0.32
N SER A 138 14.49 -15.83 1.42
CA SER A 138 15.84 -16.36 1.70
C SER A 138 16.11 -17.77 1.12
N LYS A 139 15.07 -18.50 0.70
CA LYS A 139 15.18 -19.89 0.21
C LYS A 139 14.33 -20.05 -1.05
N GLY A 140 14.99 -20.01 -2.20
CA GLY A 140 14.36 -20.14 -3.51
C GLY A 140 13.44 -21.35 -3.63
N SER A 141 12.22 -21.06 -4.07
CA SER A 141 11.25 -21.87 -4.85
C SER A 141 11.19 -23.39 -4.63
N ASP A 142 10.11 -23.85 -4.00
CA ASP A 142 9.21 -24.89 -4.55
C ASP A 142 8.10 -25.21 -3.54
N MET A 143 6.84 -24.93 -3.87
CA MET A 143 5.65 -25.56 -3.25
C MET A 143 4.40 -25.22 -4.07
N ASP A 144 3.71 -26.25 -4.55
CA ASP A 144 2.45 -26.20 -5.29
C ASP A 144 1.26 -26.00 -4.33
N PHE A 145 0.38 -25.04 -4.58
CA PHE A 145 -0.83 -24.81 -3.78
C PHE A 145 -2.11 -25.23 -4.52
N PRO A 146 -3.11 -25.86 -3.85
CA PRO A 146 -4.32 -26.37 -4.49
C PRO A 146 -5.21 -25.27 -5.11
N GLN A 147 -5.85 -25.62 -6.23
CA GLN A 147 -6.48 -24.70 -7.19
C GLN A 147 -7.83 -24.05 -6.80
N ASP A 148 -8.38 -24.29 -5.62
CA ASP A 148 -9.77 -23.90 -5.33
C ASP A 148 -9.87 -22.59 -4.52
N TYR A 149 -9.54 -21.45 -5.16
CA TYR A 149 -9.78 -20.14 -4.54
C TYR A 149 -10.20 -19.10 -5.59
N TYR A 150 -11.26 -18.34 -5.30
CA TYR A 150 -11.84 -17.34 -6.20
C TYR A 150 -10.98 -16.07 -6.28
N ILE A 151 -10.99 -15.44 -7.46
CA ILE A 151 -10.25 -14.22 -7.82
C ILE A 151 -11.16 -13.01 -7.56
N TYR A 152 -10.68 -11.96 -6.88
CA TYR A 152 -11.32 -10.65 -6.92
C TYR A 152 -11.08 -10.06 -8.32
N ASN A 153 -12.09 -10.19 -9.18
CA ASN A 153 -11.99 -9.78 -10.56
C ASN A 153 -11.71 -8.27 -10.69
N ARG A 154 -10.68 -7.94 -11.47
CA ARG A 154 -10.64 -6.73 -12.31
C ARG A 154 -11.86 -6.82 -13.23
N VAL A 155 -12.80 -5.88 -13.15
CA VAL A 155 -13.89 -5.75 -14.13
C VAL A 155 -13.60 -4.54 -15.03
N PRO A 156 -12.95 -4.70 -16.19
CA PRO A 156 -12.93 -3.67 -17.20
C PRO A 156 -14.20 -3.77 -18.05
N GLY A 157 -15.03 -2.71 -18.02
CA GLY A 157 -16.01 -2.44 -19.08
C GLY A 157 -17.41 -3.04 -18.93
N VAL A 158 -18.14 -2.75 -17.85
CA VAL A 158 -19.60 -2.99 -17.79
C VAL A 158 -20.34 -1.65 -17.80
N GLN A 159 -20.95 -1.30 -18.94
CA GLN A 159 -22.05 -0.33 -18.99
C GLN A 159 -23.28 -0.99 -18.34
N MET A 160 -23.75 -0.47 -17.20
CA MET A 160 -25.03 -0.86 -16.64
C MET A 160 -26.15 -0.28 -17.53
N GLY A 161 -26.77 -1.13 -18.34
CA GLY A 161 -28.09 -0.87 -18.90
C GLY A 161 -29.13 -0.93 -17.79
N LEU A 162 -29.82 0.18 -17.55
CA LEU A 162 -31.00 0.23 -16.69
C LEU A 162 -32.15 -0.50 -17.42
N SER A 163 -32.63 -1.61 -16.86
CA SER A 163 -33.92 -2.16 -17.27
C SER A 163 -35.01 -1.59 -16.36
N PRO A 164 -36.16 -1.13 -16.88
CA PRO A 164 -37.25 -0.60 -16.07
C PRO A 164 -37.89 -1.68 -15.21
N VAL A 165 -38.30 -1.29 -14.01
CA VAL A 165 -39.15 -2.07 -13.12
C VAL A 165 -40.59 -1.88 -13.58
N ASP A 166 -41.27 -2.96 -13.96
CA ASP A 166 -42.74 -3.00 -14.06
C ASP A 166 -43.39 -3.02 -12.66
#